data_AF-A0A1F8S7B0-F1
#
_entry.id   AF-A0A1F8S7B0-F1
#
_cell.length_a   1.000
_cell.length_b   1.000
_cell.length_c   1.000
_cell.angle_alpha   90.00
_cell.angle_beta   90.00
_cell.angle_gamma   90.00
#
_symmetry.space_group_name_H-M   'P 1'
#
loop_
_entity.id
_entity.type
_entity.pdbx_description
1 polymer ?
#
loop_
_entity_poly.entity_id
_entity_poly.type
_entity_poly.pdbx_seq_one_letter_code
_entity_poly.pdbx_strand_id
1 'polypeptide(L)'
;MHQQIRTVPAKSTPDLQAFLAVLEKARVNIEAAGGGDVERGGEFAIAVAHEASNHAMTVLRKAGYKPRLVDVDRYALANSPGQLLASVAEVAAKNAKSGLVIRDVSIGVPDDEGRIQVQIYSEAP
;
A
#
# COMPACT_ATOMS: atom_id res chain seq x y z
N MET A 1 -0.66 12.70 -5.02
CA MET A 1 -0.62 11.95 -3.74
C MET A 1 -1.66 10.85 -3.82
N HIS A 2 -1.27 9.60 -3.60
CA HIS A 2 -2.17 8.45 -3.65
C HIS A 2 -2.32 7.87 -2.23
N GLN A 3 -3.45 7.23 -1.94
CA GLN A 3 -3.72 6.69 -0.60
C GLN A 3 -3.73 5.16 -0.64
N GLN A 4 -3.07 4.55 0.34
CA GLN A 4 -3.19 3.12 0.63
C GLN A 4 -3.94 2.91 1.94
N ILE A 5 -4.66 1.80 2.02
CA ILE A 5 -5.20 1.27 3.26
C ILE A 5 -4.21 0.22 3.77
N ARG A 6 -3.64 0.43 4.96
CA ARG A 6 -2.81 -0.56 5.65
C ARG A 6 -3.55 -1.18 6.81
N THR A 7 -3.37 -2.47 7.00
CA THR A 7 -3.92 -3.19 8.15
C THR A 7 -3.07 -4.40 8.44
N VAL A 8 -3.03 -4.81 9.70
CA VAL A 8 -2.66 -6.19 10.02
C VAL A 8 -3.87 -7.05 9.64
N PRO A 9 -3.76 -7.97 8.68
CA PRO A 9 -4.88 -8.79 8.24
C PRO A 9 -5.19 -9.90 9.23
N ALA A 10 -4.40 -10.08 10.30
CA ALA A 10 -4.54 -11.17 11.25
C ALA A 10 -5.45 -10.80 12.44
N LYS A 11 -6.57 -11.51 12.57
CA LYS A 11 -7.19 -11.82 13.87
C LYS A 11 -6.64 -13.11 14.50
N SER A 12 -6.03 -13.98 13.69
CA SER A 12 -5.22 -15.17 14.02
C SER A 12 -4.35 -15.55 12.81
N THR A 13 -3.46 -16.54 12.90
CA THR A 13 -2.67 -17.02 11.76
C THR A 13 -3.25 -18.30 11.14
N PRO A 14 -3.43 -18.41 9.80
CA PRO A 14 -3.44 -17.38 8.74
C PRO A 14 -4.85 -16.79 8.46
N ASP A 15 -4.95 -15.48 8.17
CA ASP A 15 -6.25 -14.75 8.00
C ASP A 15 -6.33 -13.87 6.73
N LEU A 16 -5.30 -13.89 5.85
CA LEU A 16 -5.30 -13.08 4.62
C LEU A 16 -6.49 -13.42 3.71
N GLN A 17 -6.81 -14.71 3.57
CA GLN A 17 -7.94 -15.13 2.74
C GLN A 17 -9.27 -14.58 3.28
N ALA A 18 -9.49 -14.62 4.59
CA ALA A 18 -10.72 -14.10 5.19
C ALA A 18 -10.80 -12.57 5.05
N PHE A 19 -9.66 -11.87 5.21
CA PHE A 19 -9.54 -10.45 4.92
C PHE A 19 -9.96 -10.11 3.48
N LEU A 20 -9.42 -10.83 2.48
CA LEU A 20 -9.77 -10.63 1.08
C LEU A 20 -11.25 -10.96 0.79
N ALA A 21 -11.78 -12.02 1.41
CA ALA A 21 -13.18 -12.40 1.28
C ALA A 21 -14.15 -11.33 1.82
N VAL A 22 -13.74 -10.55 2.83
CA VAL A 22 -14.53 -9.41 3.33
C VAL A 22 -14.66 -8.33 2.26
N LEU A 23 -13.56 -8.00 1.57
CA LEU A 23 -13.56 -6.99 0.51
C LEU A 23 -14.36 -7.44 -0.71
N GLU A 24 -14.18 -8.70 -1.11
CA GLU A 24 -14.94 -9.33 -2.20
C GLU A 24 -16.46 -9.27 -1.94
N LYS A 25 -16.91 -9.75 -0.77
CA LYS A 25 -18.34 -9.73 -0.38
C LYS A 25 -18.93 -8.33 -0.40
N ALA A 26 -18.13 -7.31 -0.10
CA ALA A 26 -18.54 -5.92 -0.13
C ALA A 26 -18.37 -5.23 -1.49
N ARG A 27 -17.96 -5.98 -2.53
CA ARG A 27 -17.68 -5.50 -3.89
C ARG A 27 -16.67 -4.35 -3.92
N VAL A 28 -15.65 -4.43 -3.07
CA VAL A 28 -14.52 -3.48 -3.08
C VAL A 28 -13.46 -4.02 -4.04
N ASN A 29 -13.24 -3.30 -5.14
CA ASN A 29 -12.16 -3.63 -6.08
C ASN A 29 -10.81 -3.12 -5.57
N ILE A 30 -9.76 -3.93 -5.72
CA ILE A 30 -8.38 -3.60 -5.35
C ILE A 30 -7.60 -3.22 -6.61
N GLU A 31 -6.94 -2.07 -6.61
CA GLU A 31 -6.14 -1.58 -7.73
C GLU A 31 -4.65 -1.89 -7.59
N ALA A 32 -4.18 -1.98 -6.35
CA ALA A 32 -2.83 -2.44 -6.02
C ALA A 32 -2.84 -3.08 -4.64
N ALA A 33 -1.92 -4.02 -4.41
CA ALA A 33 -1.72 -4.60 -3.09
C ALA A 33 -0.24 -4.87 -2.86
N GLY A 34 0.16 -4.87 -1.60
CA GLY A 34 1.50 -5.22 -1.17
C GLY A 34 1.49 -5.60 0.30
N GLY A 35 2.51 -6.30 0.76
CA GLY A 35 2.63 -6.65 2.17
C GLY A 35 3.88 -7.46 2.43
N GLY A 36 4.32 -7.45 3.68
CA GLY A 36 5.43 -8.25 4.18
C GLY A 36 4.99 -8.99 5.43
N ASP A 37 5.40 -10.26 5.57
CA ASP A 37 5.06 -11.10 6.73
C ASP A 37 3.55 -11.15 7.07
N VAL A 38 2.69 -11.07 6.05
CA VAL A 38 1.23 -10.95 6.17
C VAL A 38 0.61 -12.05 7.03
N GLU A 39 1.02 -13.31 6.81
CA GLU A 39 0.57 -14.45 7.62
C GLU A 39 1.45 -14.67 8.86
N ARG A 40 2.22 -13.67 9.29
CA ARG A 40 3.03 -13.71 10.52
C ARG A 40 2.82 -12.46 11.37
N GLY A 41 1.75 -11.70 11.09
CA GLY A 41 1.39 -10.49 11.82
C GLY A 41 1.94 -9.19 11.23
N GLY A 42 2.58 -9.24 10.06
CA GLY A 42 2.97 -8.07 9.29
C GLY A 42 1.79 -7.35 8.63
N GLU A 43 2.06 -6.17 8.08
CA GLU A 43 1.02 -5.34 7.45
C GLU A 43 0.73 -5.79 6.01
N PHE A 44 -0.54 -5.70 5.64
CA PHE A 44 -1.03 -5.78 4.28
C PHE A 44 -1.60 -4.42 3.86
N ALA A 45 -1.13 -3.92 2.72
CA ALA A 45 -1.50 -2.65 2.12
C ALA A 45 -2.32 -2.91 0.85
N ILE A 46 -3.42 -2.18 0.69
CA ILE A 46 -4.23 -2.17 -0.53
C ILE A 46 -4.46 -0.73 -0.99
N ALA A 47 -4.45 -0.52 -2.29
CA ALA A 47 -5.00 0.67 -2.93
C ALA A 47 -6.36 0.32 -3.55
N VAL A 48 -7.31 1.25 -3.43
CA VAL A 48 -8.63 1.16 -4.04
C VAL A 48 -8.92 2.48 -4.76
N ALA A 49 -9.92 2.49 -5.63
CA ALA A 49 -10.39 3.73 -6.26
C ALA A 49 -10.72 4.77 -5.19
N HIS A 50 -10.47 6.06 -5.47
CA HIS A 50 -10.54 7.12 -4.47
C HIS A 50 -11.91 7.16 -3.75
N GLU A 51 -12.99 7.06 -4.52
CA GLU A 51 -14.38 7.01 -4.06
C GLU A 51 -14.71 5.77 -3.22
N ALA A 52 -13.96 4.67 -3.38
CA ALA A 52 -14.17 3.42 -2.67
C ALA A 52 -13.46 3.37 -1.31
N SER A 53 -12.51 4.28 -1.03
CA SER A 53 -11.69 4.28 0.19
C SER A 53 -12.52 4.27 1.48
N ASN A 54 -13.52 5.14 1.59
CA ASN A 54 -14.35 5.24 2.80
C ASN A 54 -15.20 3.98 3.03
N HIS A 55 -15.71 3.39 1.94
CA HIS A 55 -16.48 2.15 1.99
C HIS A 55 -15.59 0.98 2.43
N ALA A 56 -14.41 0.82 1.81
CA ALA A 56 -13.43 -0.21 2.16
C ALA A 56 -13.02 -0.13 3.64
N MET A 57 -12.66 1.06 4.12
CA MET A 57 -12.33 1.29 5.53
C MET A 57 -13.46 0.89 6.47
N THR A 58 -14.71 1.23 6.11
CA THR A 58 -15.90 0.92 6.92
C THR A 58 -16.15 -0.57 7.00
N VAL A 59 -16.09 -1.27 5.86
CA VAL A 59 -16.30 -2.71 5.76
C VAL A 59 -15.26 -3.47 6.58
N LEU A 60 -13.98 -3.11 6.44
CA LEU A 60 -12.89 -3.74 7.18
C LEU A 60 -13.02 -3.53 8.70
N ARG A 61 -13.37 -2.32 9.15
CA ARG A 61 -13.62 -2.03 10.57
C ARG A 61 -14.80 -2.84 11.12
N LYS A 62 -15.90 -2.93 10.38
CA LYS A 62 -17.06 -3.76 10.76
C LYS A 62 -16.69 -5.23 10.86
N ALA A 63 -15.82 -5.69 9.97
CA ALA A 63 -15.25 -7.02 10.03
C ALA A 63 -14.19 -7.17 11.13
N GLY A 64 -13.96 -6.17 11.99
CA GLY A 64 -13.07 -6.21 13.16
C GLY A 64 -11.58 -6.03 12.87
N TYR A 65 -11.23 -5.60 11.65
CA TYR A 65 -9.86 -5.18 11.33
C TYR A 65 -9.62 -3.73 11.77
N LYS A 66 -8.36 -3.32 11.84
CA LYS A 66 -7.94 -1.96 12.24
C LYS A 66 -7.25 -1.23 11.09
N PRO A 67 -7.96 -0.94 9.98
CA PRO A 67 -7.34 -0.31 8.82
C PRO A 67 -7.02 1.17 9.10
N ARG A 68 -5.92 1.63 8.52
CA ARG A 68 -5.46 3.03 8.51
C ARG A 68 -5.23 3.49 7.07
N LEU A 69 -5.60 4.73 6.77
CA LEU A 69 -5.23 5.37 5.51
C LEU A 69 -3.81 5.94 5.66
N VAL A 70 -3.01 5.74 4.63
CA VAL A 70 -1.66 6.29 4.53
C VAL A 70 -1.46 6.91 3.17
N ASP A 71 -0.74 8.02 3.13
CA ASP A 71 -0.33 8.64 1.87
C ASP A 71 0.93 7.96 1.35
N VAL A 72 0.98 7.74 0.04
CA VAL A 72 2.14 7.19 -0.66
C VAL A 72 2.51 8.04 -1.86
N ASP A 73 3.82 8.14 -2.10
CA ASP A 73 4.37 8.66 -3.34
C ASP A 73 4.39 7.52 -4.38
N ARG A 74 3.77 7.76 -5.54
CA ARG A 74 3.60 6.76 -6.60
C ARG A 74 4.39 7.17 -7.83
N TYR A 75 5.09 6.20 -8.42
CA TYR A 75 5.87 6.35 -9.63
C TYR A 75 5.56 5.24 -10.62
N ALA A 76 5.67 5.55 -11.92
CA ALA A 76 5.66 4.57 -13.00
C ALA A 76 6.99 4.69 -13.75
N LEU A 77 7.90 3.76 -13.51
CA LEU A 77 9.30 3.83 -13.97
C LEU A 77 9.48 3.10 -15.30
N ALA A 78 10.26 3.65 -16.22
CA ALA A 78 10.53 3.06 -17.54
C ALA A 78 11.58 1.91 -17.51
N ASN A 79 11.80 1.29 -16.35
CA ASN A 79 12.77 0.21 -16.16
C ASN A 79 14.21 0.55 -16.64
N SER A 80 14.69 1.76 -16.32
CA SER A 80 16.06 2.16 -16.61
C SER A 80 16.93 2.22 -15.35
N PRO A 81 18.23 1.86 -15.42
CA PRO A 81 19.14 1.96 -14.28
C PRO A 81 19.09 3.33 -13.62
N GLY A 82 19.01 3.36 -12.28
CA GLY A 82 19.02 4.59 -11.49
C GLY A 82 17.67 5.28 -11.31
N GLN A 83 16.61 4.93 -12.05
CA GLN A 83 15.29 5.59 -11.88
C GLN A 83 14.67 5.36 -10.50
N LEU A 84 14.81 4.15 -9.94
CA LEU A 84 14.37 3.86 -8.58
C LEU A 84 15.14 4.69 -7.55
N LEU A 85 16.47 4.80 -7.72
CA LEU A 85 17.32 5.62 -6.84
C LEU A 85 16.89 7.08 -6.88
N ALA A 86 16.63 7.63 -8.07
CA ALA A 86 16.17 9.00 -8.23
C ALA A 86 14.83 9.24 -7.51
N SER A 87 13.88 8.31 -7.63
CA SER A 87 12.57 8.39 -6.98
C SER A 87 12.68 8.32 -5.45
N VAL A 88 13.53 7.43 -4.93
CA VAL A 88 13.80 7.32 -3.48
C VAL A 88 14.50 8.57 -2.96
N ALA A 89 15.46 9.13 -3.70
CA ALA A 89 16.16 10.36 -3.32
C ALA A 89 15.21 11.56 -3.28
N GLU A 90 14.28 11.66 -4.23
CA GLU A 90 13.23 12.70 -4.25
C GLU A 90 12.35 12.62 -2.99
N VAL A 91 11.84 11.43 -2.66
CA VAL A 91 11.02 11.24 -1.45
C VAL A 91 11.82 11.50 -0.18
N ALA A 92 13.08 11.05 -0.11
CA ALA A 92 13.95 11.32 1.03
C ALA A 92 14.17 12.82 1.24
N ALA A 93 14.37 13.59 0.17
CA ALA A 93 14.53 15.04 0.23
C ALA A 93 13.24 15.76 0.68
N LYS A 94 12.06 15.28 0.23
CA LYS A 94 10.75 15.76 0.70
C LYS A 94 10.54 15.47 2.19
N ASN A 95 10.88 14.27 2.62
CA ASN A 95 10.74 13.80 3.99
C ASN A 95 11.64 14.54 4.98
N ALA A 96 12.87 14.88 4.57
CA ALA A 96 13.80 15.66 5.39
C ALA A 96 13.20 17.01 5.84
N LYS A 97 12.34 17.62 5.03
CA LYS A 97 11.64 18.88 5.36
C LYS A 97 10.46 18.68 6.32
N SER A 98 9.93 17.47 6.40
CA SER A 98 8.69 17.14 7.11
C SER A 98 8.91 16.23 8.33
N GLY A 99 10.15 15.80 8.59
CA GLY A 99 10.51 14.90 9.69
C GLY A 99 10.04 13.45 9.50
N LEU A 100 9.67 13.05 8.28
CA LEU A 100 9.25 11.68 7.98
C LEU A 100 10.45 10.80 7.60
N VAL A 101 10.26 9.48 7.63
CA VAL A 101 11.22 8.49 7.14
C VAL A 101 10.54 7.53 6.17
N ILE A 102 11.26 7.06 5.15
CA ILE A 102 10.76 6.00 4.26
C ILE A 102 10.72 4.71 5.07
N ARG A 103 9.54 4.10 5.17
CA ARG A 103 9.34 2.84 5.89
C ARG A 103 9.35 1.66 4.96
N ASP A 104 8.65 1.79 3.84
CA ASP A 104 8.50 0.70 2.88
C ASP A 104 8.57 1.21 1.45
N VAL A 105 9.10 0.37 0.59
CA VAL A 105 9.08 0.55 -0.86
C VAL A 105 8.47 -0.70 -1.48
N SER A 106 7.33 -0.55 -2.13
CA SER A 106 6.68 -1.60 -2.91
C SER A 106 7.02 -1.42 -4.38
N ILE A 107 7.52 -2.48 -5.02
CA ILE A 107 7.93 -2.49 -6.43
C ILE A 107 7.12 -3.58 -7.13
N GLY A 108 6.36 -3.19 -8.13
CA GLY A 108 5.59 -4.10 -8.97
C GLY A 108 6.44 -4.79 -10.04
N VAL A 109 5.77 -5.58 -10.87
CA VAL A 109 6.33 -6.06 -12.14
C VAL A 109 6.02 -5.04 -13.26
N PRO A 110 6.77 -5.07 -14.38
CA PRO A 110 6.44 -4.25 -15.54
C PRO A 110 5.01 -4.51 -16.06
N ASP A 111 4.31 -3.46 -16.43
CA ASP A 111 3.05 -3.54 -17.19
C ASP A 111 3.30 -3.88 -18.68
N ASP A 112 2.24 -3.95 -19.48
CA ASP A 112 2.31 -4.23 -20.92
C ASP A 112 3.12 -3.18 -21.72
N GLU A 113 3.32 -2.00 -21.13
CA GLU A 113 4.12 -0.91 -21.68
C GLU A 113 5.56 -0.92 -21.14
N GLY A 114 5.91 -1.93 -20.34
CA GLY A 114 7.23 -2.10 -19.71
C GLY A 114 7.48 -1.20 -18.50
N ARG A 115 6.45 -0.53 -17.96
CA ARG A 115 6.59 0.37 -16.81
C ARG A 115 6.43 -0.35 -15.49
N ILE A 116 7.33 -0.07 -14.56
CA ILE A 116 7.33 -0.63 -13.21
C ILE A 116 6.60 0.34 -12.28
N GLN A 117 5.50 -0.12 -11.67
CA GLN A 117 4.81 0.64 -10.63
C GLN A 117 5.60 0.60 -9.33
N VAL A 118 5.88 1.75 -8.73
CA VAL A 118 6.57 1.88 -7.45
C VAL A 118 5.74 2.73 -6.50
N GLN A 119 5.64 2.29 -5.25
CA GLN A 119 5.00 3.03 -4.16
C GLN A 119 6.00 3.16 -3.01
N ILE A 120 6.24 4.40 -2.58
CA ILE A 120 7.14 4.72 -1.47
C ILE A 120 6.27 5.25 -0.33
N TYR A 121 6.26 4.51 0.77
CA TYR A 121 5.53 4.85 1.98
C TYR A 121 6.46 5.47 3.01
N SER A 122 6.03 6.60 3.57
CA SER A 122 6.78 7.35 4.58
C SER A 122 5.91 7.65 5.78
N GLU A 123 6.49 7.60 6.97
CA GLU A 123 5.78 7.88 8.22
C GLU A 123 6.72 8.52 9.26
N ALA A 124 6.18 8.94 10.40
CA ALA A 124 7.00 9.43 11.49
C ALA A 124 7.96 8.33 12.01
N PRO A 125 9.13 8.70 12.57
CA PRO A 125 10.11 7.75 13.11
C PRO A 125 9.59 6.84 14.21
#